data_AF-A0A2V8KP91-F1
#
_entry.id   AF-A0A2V8KP91-F1
#
_cell.length_a   1.000
_cell.length_b   1.000
_cell.length_c   1.000
_cell.angle_alpha   90.00
_cell.angle_beta   90.00
_cell.angle_gamma   90.00
#
_symmetry.space_group_name_H-M   'P 1'
#
loop_
_entity.id
_entity.type
_entity.pdbx_description
1 polymer ?
#
loop_
_entity_poly.entity_id
_entity_poly.type
_entity_poly.pdbx_seq_one_letter_code
_entity_poly.pdbx_strand_id
1 'polypeptide(L)'
;MNPRAILAAHCNTIEETYEFMLAYAAQGLSGDAGSPAGGQLRPFLNRAIGALPELTSVFRTIIREENLEPAEKYHAFLAVMERDARDALAAIQIVISQPSISSQLIDNLNASIHLRALLTDLFLIDEIVKTLPGPPAGSDNH
;
A
#
# COMPACT_ATOMS: atom_id res chain seq x y z
N MET A 1 9.12 16.57 -5.30
CA MET A 1 8.81 15.39 -6.15
C MET A 1 7.30 15.39 -6.35
N ASN A 2 6.78 14.98 -7.51
CA ASN A 2 5.34 15.05 -7.83
C ASN A 2 4.53 14.15 -6.85
N PRO A 3 3.56 14.68 -6.07
CA PRO A 3 2.78 13.90 -5.12
C PRO A 3 2.04 12.70 -5.74
N ARG A 4 1.48 12.85 -6.94
CA ARG A 4 0.82 11.74 -7.66
C ARG A 4 1.81 10.60 -7.98
N ALA A 5 3.03 10.94 -8.38
CA ALA A 5 4.07 9.93 -8.66
C ALA A 5 4.55 9.22 -7.39
N ILE A 6 4.62 9.94 -6.26
CA ILE A 6 4.94 9.34 -4.97
C ILE A 6 3.83 8.37 -4.53
N LEU A 7 2.55 8.77 -4.68
CA LEU A 7 1.40 7.92 -4.36
C LEU A 7 1.46 6.61 -5.14
N ALA A 8 1.65 6.70 -6.47
CA ALA A 8 1.76 5.53 -7.34
C ALA A 8 2.94 4.62 -6.93
N ALA A 9 4.09 5.19 -6.57
CA ALA A 9 5.23 4.42 -6.10
C ALA A 9 4.94 3.65 -4.79
N HIS A 10 4.20 4.25 -3.86
CA HIS A 10 3.76 3.56 -2.64
C HIS A 10 2.74 2.47 -2.93
N CYS A 11 1.75 2.72 -3.81
CA CYS A 11 0.80 1.71 -4.25
C CYS A 11 1.51 0.49 -4.85
N ASN A 12 2.40 0.73 -5.82
CA ASN A 12 3.19 -0.32 -6.47
C ASN A 12 4.03 -1.10 -5.45
N THR A 13 4.66 -0.42 -4.48
CA THR A 13 5.46 -1.09 -3.44
C THR A 13 4.62 -2.07 -2.62
N ILE A 14 3.40 -1.68 -2.26
CA ILE A 14 2.49 -2.49 -1.46
C ILE A 14 1.91 -3.64 -2.31
N GLU A 15 1.54 -3.36 -3.57
CA GLU A 15 1.05 -4.36 -4.52
C GLU A 15 2.12 -5.43 -4.82
N GLU A 16 3.34 -5.04 -5.18
CA GLU A 16 4.46 -5.96 -5.41
C GLU A 16 4.74 -6.83 -4.16
N THR A 17 4.60 -6.25 -2.97
CA THR A 17 4.74 -7.01 -1.71
C THR A 17 3.64 -8.04 -1.56
N TYR A 18 2.39 -7.69 -1.86
CA TYR A 18 1.27 -8.61 -1.82
C TYR A 18 1.40 -9.73 -2.86
N GLU A 19 1.77 -9.42 -4.10
CA GLU A 19 2.02 -10.43 -5.14
C GLU A 19 3.13 -11.39 -4.75
N PHE A 20 4.22 -10.87 -4.19
CA PHE A 20 5.29 -11.69 -3.66
C PHE A 20 4.79 -12.61 -2.54
N MET A 21 3.97 -12.10 -1.62
CA MET A 21 3.37 -12.89 -0.54
C MET A 21 2.45 -14.00 -1.06
N LEU A 22 1.70 -13.78 -2.14
CA LEU A 22 0.91 -14.83 -2.79
C LEU A 22 1.81 -15.96 -3.32
N ALA A 23 2.89 -15.61 -4.02
CA ALA A 23 3.85 -16.58 -4.53
C ALA A 23 4.60 -17.32 -3.39
N TYR A 24 4.89 -16.64 -2.28
CA TYR A 24 5.51 -17.24 -1.11
C TYR A 24 4.54 -18.21 -0.39
N ALA A 25 3.26 -17.84 -0.23
CA ALA A 25 2.23 -18.69 0.36
C ALA A 25 2.06 -20.00 -0.43
N ALA A 26 2.11 -19.96 -1.76
CA ALA A 26 1.97 -21.13 -2.62
C ALA A 26 3.11 -22.17 -2.49
N GLN A 27 4.25 -21.81 -1.89
CA GLN A 27 5.41 -22.71 -1.78
C GLN A 27 5.31 -23.74 -0.64
N GLY A 28 4.39 -23.57 0.32
CA GLY A 28 4.20 -24.52 1.42
C GLY A 28 5.43 -24.66 2.34
N LEU A 29 6.27 -23.63 2.47
CA LEU A 29 7.46 -23.64 3.30
C LEU A 29 7.12 -23.57 4.79
N SER A 30 7.84 -24.33 5.61
CA SER A 30 7.73 -24.27 7.07
C SER A 30 8.37 -23.01 7.67
N GLY A 31 9.17 -22.28 6.88
CA GLY A 31 9.90 -21.09 7.30
C GLY A 31 10.51 -20.33 6.13
N ASP A 32 10.96 -19.11 6.41
CA ASP A 32 11.62 -18.20 5.48
C ASP A 32 13.14 -18.42 5.36
N ALA A 33 13.69 -19.40 6.08
CA ALA A 33 15.06 -19.85 5.95
C ALA A 33 15.20 -20.98 4.91
N GLY A 34 16.26 -20.94 4.11
CA GLY A 34 16.66 -22.07 3.26
C GLY A 34 16.07 -22.10 1.83
N SER A 35 15.26 -21.11 1.44
CA SER A 35 14.86 -20.91 0.04
C SER A 35 15.21 -19.50 -0.45
N PRO A 36 15.53 -19.31 -1.75
CA PRO A 36 15.76 -17.97 -2.31
C PRO A 36 14.59 -17.00 -2.09
N ALA A 37 13.35 -17.51 -2.16
CA ALA A 37 12.15 -16.73 -1.88
C ALA A 37 12.04 -16.34 -0.39
N GLY A 38 12.37 -17.24 0.54
CA GLY A 38 12.40 -16.93 1.96
C GLY A 38 13.35 -15.77 2.30
N GLY A 39 14.52 -15.71 1.64
CA GLY A 39 15.47 -14.62 1.80
C GLY A 39 14.96 -13.23 1.39
N GLN A 40 13.93 -13.16 0.53
CA GLN A 40 13.34 -11.90 0.05
C GLN A 40 12.07 -11.48 0.79
N LEU A 41 11.41 -12.39 1.52
CA LEU A 41 10.15 -12.10 2.20
C LEU A 41 10.26 -10.90 3.17
N ARG A 42 11.24 -10.93 4.07
CA ARG A 42 11.44 -9.86 5.05
C ARG A 42 11.76 -8.51 4.39
N PRO A 43 12.65 -8.44 3.37
CA PRO A 43 12.80 -7.23 2.57
C PRO A 43 11.49 -6.65 2.02
N PHE A 44 10.64 -7.47 1.38
CA PHE A 44 9.34 -7.02 0.87
C PHE A 44 8.42 -6.49 1.98
N LEU A 45 8.26 -7.24 3.07
CA LEU A 45 7.45 -6.80 4.22
C LEU A 45 7.94 -5.47 4.81
N ASN A 46 9.26 -5.28 4.93
CA ASN A 46 9.83 -4.02 5.41
C ASN A 46 9.57 -2.84 4.45
N ARG A 47 9.58 -3.06 3.13
CA ARG A 47 9.21 -2.02 2.17
C ARG A 47 7.76 -1.58 2.34
N ALA A 48 6.84 -2.53 2.50
CA ALA A 48 5.43 -2.23 2.79
C ALA A 48 5.27 -1.46 4.13
N ILE A 49 5.97 -1.88 5.19
CA ILE A 49 5.98 -1.17 6.48
C ILE A 49 6.40 0.30 6.32
N GLY A 50 7.39 0.58 5.48
CA GLY A 50 7.83 1.96 5.20
C GLY A 50 6.88 2.75 4.31
N ALA A 51 6.20 2.09 3.36
CA ALA A 51 5.31 2.76 2.41
C ALA A 51 3.93 3.12 3.01
N LEU A 52 3.39 2.27 3.90
CA LEU A 52 2.03 2.42 4.40
C LEU A 52 1.74 3.74 5.13
N PRO A 53 2.60 4.22 6.06
CA PRO A 53 2.38 5.51 6.71
C PRO A 53 2.41 6.68 5.72
N GLU A 54 3.34 6.64 4.77
CA GLU A 54 3.57 7.72 3.81
C GLU A 54 2.46 7.84 2.76
N LEU A 55 1.85 6.72 2.37
CA LEU A 55 0.76 6.70 1.41
C LEU A 55 -0.39 7.66 1.78
N THR A 56 -0.88 7.57 3.03
CA THR A 56 -2.00 8.41 3.50
C THR A 56 -1.62 9.89 3.60
N SER A 57 -0.38 10.17 4.00
CA SER A 57 0.20 11.52 4.03
C SER A 57 0.28 12.15 2.63
N VAL A 58 0.70 11.37 1.64
CA VAL A 58 0.80 11.81 0.25
C VAL A 58 -0.59 12.03 -0.34
N PHE A 59 -1.56 11.14 -0.09
CA PHE A 59 -2.92 11.35 -0.56
C PHE A 59 -3.57 12.61 0.04
N ARG A 60 -3.36 12.86 1.35
CA ARG A 60 -3.76 14.11 2.01
C ARG A 60 -3.14 15.34 1.34
N THR A 61 -1.89 15.24 0.91
CA THR A 61 -1.18 16.30 0.20
C THR A 61 -1.83 16.58 -1.17
N ILE A 62 -2.17 15.54 -1.93
CA ILE A 62 -2.86 15.66 -3.23
C ILE A 62 -4.21 16.35 -3.04
N ILE A 63 -5.03 15.92 -2.07
CA ILE A 63 -6.35 16.52 -1.78
C ILE A 63 -6.23 18.04 -1.57
N ARG A 64 -5.22 18.46 -0.80
CA ARG A 64 -4.97 19.87 -0.48
C ARG A 64 -4.41 20.66 -1.68
N GLU A 65 -3.40 20.14 -2.35
CA GLU A 65 -2.65 20.89 -3.38
C GLU A 65 -3.42 20.99 -4.70
N GLU A 66 -4.26 20.00 -4.99
CA GLU A 66 -5.07 19.99 -6.20
C GLU A 66 -6.52 20.45 -5.98
N ASN A 67 -6.85 20.84 -4.74
CA ASN A 67 -8.17 21.30 -4.32
C ASN A 67 -9.30 20.38 -4.83
N LEU A 68 -9.20 19.09 -4.49
CA LEU A 68 -10.10 18.06 -5.02
C LEU A 68 -11.52 18.24 -4.48
N GLU A 69 -12.50 18.22 -5.38
CA GLU A 69 -13.92 18.40 -5.05
C GLU A 69 -14.77 17.17 -5.40
N PRO A 70 -15.76 16.78 -4.57
CA PRO A 70 -16.13 17.44 -3.30
C PRO A 70 -15.17 17.09 -2.16
N ALA A 71 -14.57 18.10 -1.51
CA ALA A 71 -13.52 17.91 -0.50
C ALA A 71 -13.93 16.96 0.66
N GLU A 72 -15.19 17.04 1.09
CA GLU A 72 -15.77 16.18 2.12
C GLU A 72 -15.69 14.68 1.80
N LYS A 73 -15.81 14.29 0.52
CA LYS A 73 -15.80 12.88 0.11
C LYS A 73 -14.38 12.33 0.13
N TYR A 74 -13.42 13.12 -0.35
CA TYR A 74 -12.01 12.76 -0.28
C TYR A 74 -11.51 12.63 1.16
N HIS A 75 -11.89 13.55 2.05
CA HIS A 75 -11.53 13.47 3.46
C HIS A 75 -12.20 12.29 4.17
N ALA A 76 -13.47 11.98 3.86
CA ALA A 76 -14.15 10.81 4.40
C ALA A 76 -13.45 9.52 3.97
N PHE A 77 -13.07 9.40 2.69
CA PHE A 77 -12.36 8.23 2.19
C PHE A 77 -10.93 8.12 2.76
N LEU A 78 -10.21 9.23 2.88
CA LEU A 78 -8.90 9.26 3.54
C LEU A 78 -8.96 8.67 4.95
N ALA A 79 -10.02 8.96 5.72
CA ALA A 79 -10.18 8.40 7.06
C ALA A 79 -10.39 6.87 7.07
N VAL A 80 -11.05 6.32 6.04
CA VAL A 80 -11.18 4.86 5.84
C VAL A 80 -9.79 4.27 5.57
N MET A 81 -9.07 4.84 4.61
CA MET A 81 -7.74 4.36 4.23
C MET A 81 -6.73 4.45 5.38
N GLU A 82 -6.78 5.50 6.22
CA GLU A 82 -5.93 5.62 7.41
C GLU A 82 -6.19 4.53 8.44
N ARG A 83 -7.46 4.15 8.63
CA ARG A 83 -7.81 3.03 9.51
C ARG A 83 -7.28 1.73 8.95
N ASP A 84 -7.55 1.44 7.68
CA ASP A 84 -7.21 0.16 7.08
C ASP A 84 -5.68 0.00 6.93
N ALA A 85 -4.96 1.09 6.62
CA ALA A 85 -3.51 1.12 6.62
C ALA A 85 -2.91 0.81 8.00
N ARG A 86 -3.46 1.40 9.07
CA ARG A 86 -3.00 1.14 10.44
C ARG A 86 -3.27 -0.31 10.86
N ASP A 87 -4.46 -0.82 10.57
CA ASP A 87 -4.85 -2.17 10.96
C ASP A 87 -4.03 -3.23 10.17
N ALA A 88 -3.79 -3.02 8.87
CA ALA A 88 -2.92 -3.86 8.06
C ALA A 88 -1.44 -3.78 8.49
N LEU A 89 -0.95 -2.59 8.82
CA LEU A 89 0.42 -2.40 9.32
C LEU A 89 0.67 -3.20 10.60
N ALA A 90 -0.27 -3.18 11.54
CA ALA A 90 -0.18 -3.97 12.77
C ALA A 90 -0.10 -5.48 12.47
N ALA A 91 -0.91 -5.97 11.53
CA ALA A 91 -0.89 -7.36 11.09
C ALA A 91 0.45 -7.76 10.43
N ILE A 92 1.02 -6.90 9.59
CA ILE A 92 2.34 -7.12 8.97
C ILE A 92 3.45 -7.11 10.03
N GLN A 93 3.39 -6.18 10.99
CA GLN A 93 4.40 -6.05 12.04
C GLN A 93 4.46 -7.27 12.96
N ILE A 94 3.30 -7.84 13.33
CA ILE A 94 3.31 -9.06 14.14
C ILE A 94 3.87 -10.25 13.35
N VAL A 95 3.57 -10.36 12.05
CA VAL A 95 4.11 -11.43 11.19
C VAL A 95 5.63 -11.29 11.02
N ILE A 96 6.15 -10.11 10.70
CA ILE A 96 7.58 -9.92 10.49
C ILE A 96 8.39 -10.12 11.78
N SER A 97 7.78 -9.90 12.95
CA SER A 97 8.44 -10.10 14.26
C SER A 97 8.68 -11.57 14.61
N GLN A 98 8.09 -12.53 13.87
CA GLN A 98 8.25 -13.95 14.16
C GLN A 98 9.68 -14.41 13.84
N PRO A 99 10.30 -15.29 14.66
CA PRO A 99 11.62 -15.84 14.39
C PRO A 99 11.71 -16.62 13.07
N SER A 100 10.61 -17.26 12.69
CA SER A 100 10.46 -17.90 11.38
C SER A 100 9.04 -17.66 10.87
N ILE A 101 8.93 -17.38 9.58
CA ILE A 101 7.67 -17.05 8.91
C ILE A 101 7.36 -18.18 7.93
N SER A 102 6.27 -18.91 8.15
CA SER A 102 5.86 -20.00 7.25
C SER A 102 4.97 -19.50 6.11
N SER A 103 4.87 -20.28 5.03
CA SER A 103 3.93 -20.02 3.94
C SER A 103 2.48 -19.94 4.43
N GLN A 104 2.09 -20.78 5.40
CA GLN A 104 0.74 -20.74 5.97
C GLN A 104 0.48 -19.47 6.77
N LEU A 105 1.48 -18.92 7.47
CA LEU A 105 1.32 -17.66 8.18
C LEU A 105 1.10 -16.50 7.20
N ILE A 106 1.84 -16.48 6.08
CA ILE A 106 1.64 -15.49 5.01
C ILE A 106 0.31 -15.69 4.30
N ASP A 107 -0.13 -16.93 4.07
CA ASP A 107 -1.45 -17.23 3.52
C ASP A 107 -2.58 -16.65 4.40
N ASN A 108 -2.48 -16.85 5.72
CA ASN A 108 -3.42 -16.27 6.68
C ASN A 108 -3.38 -14.73 6.68
N LEU A 109 -2.20 -14.13 6.52
CA LEU A 109 -2.06 -12.68 6.39
C LEU A 109 -2.72 -12.18 5.10
N ASN A 110 -2.52 -12.86 3.96
CA ASN A 110 -3.17 -12.53 2.69
C ASN A 110 -4.70 -12.66 2.75
N ALA A 111 -5.20 -13.62 3.54
CA ALA A 111 -6.62 -13.81 3.77
C ALA A 111 -7.23 -12.78 4.74
N SER A 112 -6.41 -11.99 5.45
CA SER A 112 -6.87 -11.00 6.42
C SER A 112 -7.75 -9.93 5.77
N ILE A 113 -8.91 -9.68 6.37
CA ILE A 113 -9.84 -8.64 5.91
C ILE A 113 -9.18 -7.25 5.89
N HIS A 114 -8.30 -6.96 6.85
CA HIS A 114 -7.63 -5.67 6.96
C HIS A 114 -6.68 -5.41 5.79
N LEU A 115 -5.90 -6.42 5.40
CA LEU A 115 -4.97 -6.29 4.27
C LEU A 115 -5.72 -6.18 2.95
N ARG A 116 -6.81 -6.94 2.77
CA ARG A 116 -7.63 -6.90 1.56
C ARG A 116 -8.43 -5.59 1.42
N ALA A 117 -8.92 -5.04 2.54
CA ALA A 117 -9.60 -3.75 2.55
C ALA A 117 -8.64 -2.66 2.09
N LEU A 118 -7.47 -2.58 2.73
CA LEU A 118 -6.40 -1.65 2.34
C LEU A 118 -6.06 -1.77 0.85
N LEU A 119 -5.76 -2.97 0.32
CA LEU A 119 -5.43 -3.15 -1.10
C LEU A 119 -6.52 -2.61 -2.03
N THR A 120 -7.79 -2.81 -1.66
CA THR A 120 -8.91 -2.28 -2.43
C THR A 120 -8.94 -0.74 -2.37
N ASP A 121 -8.65 -0.15 -1.22
CA ASP A 121 -8.53 1.30 -1.10
C ASP A 121 -7.41 1.86 -2.00
N LEU A 122 -6.26 1.17 -2.06
CA LEU A 122 -5.12 1.56 -2.91
C LEU A 122 -5.51 1.57 -4.39
N PHE A 123 -6.19 0.53 -4.87
CA PHE A 123 -6.60 0.46 -6.26
C PHE A 123 -7.61 1.54 -6.63
N LEU A 124 -8.51 1.90 -5.71
CA LEU A 124 -9.46 3.00 -5.93
C LEU A 124 -8.75 4.34 -6.04
N ILE A 125 -7.88 4.68 -5.09
CA ILE A 125 -7.20 5.99 -5.08
C ILE A 125 -6.18 6.12 -6.20
N ASP A 126 -5.48 5.05 -6.57
CA ASP A 126 -4.51 5.09 -7.65
C ASP A 126 -5.22 5.38 -9.00
N GLU A 127 -6.33 4.71 -9.26
CA GLU A 127 -7.14 4.94 -10.47
C GLU A 127 -7.79 6.34 -10.47
N ILE A 128 -8.34 6.78 -9.34
CA ILE A 128 -8.89 8.14 -9.20
C ILE A 128 -7.80 9.18 -9.50
N VAL A 129 -6.62 9.06 -8.88
CA VAL A 129 -5.55 10.06 -9.03
C VAL A 129 -4.95 10.08 -10.45
N LYS A 130 -4.90 8.92 -11.14
CA LYS A 130 -4.51 8.83 -12.55
C LYS A 130 -5.50 9.53 -13.49
N THR A 131 -6.78 9.52 -13.15
CA THR A 131 -7.86 10.10 -13.99
C THR A 131 -8.15 11.56 -13.70
N LEU A 132 -7.63 12.11 -12.59
CA LEU A 132 -7.73 13.54 -12.30
C LEU A 132 -7.12 14.37 -13.43
N PRO A 133 -7.78 15.47 -13.87
CA PRO A 133 -7.22 16.35 -14.88
C PRO A 133 -5.82 16.80 -14.49
N GLY A 134 -4.91 16.91 -15.47
CA GLY A 134 -3.62 17.57 -15.24
C GLY A 134 -3.84 19.02 -14.76
N PRO A 135 -2.83 19.66 -14.15
CA PRO A 135 -2.94 21.07 -13.81
C PRO A 135 -3.38 21.84 -15.06
N PRO A 136 -4.31 22.82 -14.93
CA PRO A 136 -4.77 23.58 -16.06
C PRO A 136 -3.55 24.10 -16.81
N ALA A 137 -3.52 23.87 -18.13
CA ALA A 137 -2.45 24.39 -18.98
C ALA A 137 -2.35 25.88 -18.68
N GLY A 138 -1.23 26.27 -18.08
CA GLY A 138 -0.97 27.66 -17.76
C GLY A 138 -1.21 28.48 -19.02
N SER A 139 -2.04 29.51 -18.89
CA SER A 139 -2.08 30.63 -19.81
C SER A 139 -0.65 31.04 -20.15
N ASP A 140 -0.24 30.78 -21.39
CA ASP A 140 0.91 31.42 -22.00
C ASP A 140 0.65 32.93 -21.96
N ASN A 141 1.05 33.56 -20.85
CA ASN A 141 1.07 35.00 -20.73
C ASN A 141 2.19 35.50 -21.65
N HIS A 142 1.76 36.03 -22.80
CA HIS A 142 2.50 37.02 -23.58
C HIS A 142 2.93 38.20 -22.72
#